data_AF-A0A399NWI4-F1
#
_entry.id   AF-A0A399NWI4-F1
#
_cell.length_a   1.000
_cell.length_b   1.000
_cell.length_c   1.000
_cell.angle_alpha   90.00
_cell.angle_beta   90.00
_cell.angle_gamma   90.00
#
_symmetry.space_group_name_H-M   'P 1'
#
loop_
_entity.id
_entity.type
_entity.pdbx_description
1 polymer ?
#
loop_
_entity_poly.entity_id
_entity_poly.type
_entity_poly.pdbx_seq_one_letter_code
_entity_poly.pdbx_strand_id
1 'polypeptide(L)'
;VKRRHLGAEDTSPAARAELEPGVGRRADAVIATCSDEAAELVRAGVDAARITVIPCGVDIEHFTPRSDEPDNADADRPMHVMVVGRLVPRKGVDLAIEAVGILARRGHRDVELVVVGGSGDAASGADDP
;
A
#
# COMPACT_ATOMS: atom_id res chain seq x y z
N VAL A 1 -6.44 10.24 -1.97
CA VAL A 1 -5.29 9.38 -2.40
C VAL A 1 -5.68 8.32 -3.44
N LYS A 2 -6.62 7.40 -3.17
CA LYS A 2 -7.01 6.30 -4.10
C LYS A 2 -7.44 6.83 -5.48
N ARG A 3 -8.33 7.82 -5.51
CA ARG A 3 -8.82 8.47 -6.74
C ARG A 3 -7.71 9.10 -7.58
N ARG A 4 -6.76 9.81 -6.95
CA ARG A 4 -5.62 10.44 -7.63
C ARG A 4 -4.76 9.42 -8.40
N HIS A 5 -4.64 8.20 -7.87
CA HIS A 5 -3.78 7.17 -8.45
C HIS A 5 -4.53 6.21 -9.38
N LEU A 6 -5.84 6.01 -9.21
CA LEU A 6 -6.63 5.13 -10.06
C LEU A 6 -7.32 5.86 -11.22
N GLY A 7 -7.54 7.17 -11.13
CA GLY A 7 -8.14 7.94 -12.21
C GLY A 7 -9.48 7.35 -12.67
N ALA A 8 -9.55 6.94 -13.94
CA ALA A 8 -10.72 6.30 -14.56
C ALA A 8 -10.97 4.84 -14.11
N GLU A 9 -9.99 4.20 -13.45
CA GLU A 9 -10.10 2.83 -12.93
C GLU A 9 -10.61 2.77 -11.48
N ASP A 10 -11.06 3.90 -10.91
CA ASP A 10 -11.68 3.90 -9.58
C ASP A 10 -13.08 3.29 -9.65
N THR A 11 -13.18 2.00 -9.28
CA THR A 11 -14.45 1.25 -9.18
C THR A 11 -15.35 1.68 -8.02
N SER A 12 -15.03 2.78 -7.34
CA SER A 12 -15.86 3.28 -6.26
C SER A 12 -17.22 3.79 -6.79
N PRO A 13 -18.31 3.64 -6.02
CA PRO A 13 -19.62 4.17 -6.42
C PRO A 13 -19.55 5.68 -6.73
N ALA A 14 -20.22 6.13 -7.80
CA ALA A 14 -20.20 7.54 -8.22
C ALA A 14 -20.57 8.52 -7.09
N ALA A 15 -21.54 8.13 -6.25
CA ALA A 15 -21.99 8.92 -5.10
C ALA A 15 -20.86 9.20 -4.08
N ARG A 16 -19.81 8.38 -4.03
CA ARG A 16 -18.66 8.57 -3.14
C ARG A 16 -18.01 9.95 -3.33
N ALA A 17 -17.90 10.41 -4.57
CA ALA A 17 -17.26 11.67 -4.92
C ALA A 17 -17.98 12.89 -4.31
N GLU A 18 -19.28 12.78 -4.06
CA GLU A 18 -20.08 13.84 -3.44
C GLU A 18 -20.22 13.63 -1.92
N LEU A 19 -20.42 12.37 -1.49
CA LEU A 19 -20.67 12.02 -0.10
C LEU A 19 -19.43 12.21 0.78
N GLU A 20 -18.25 11.74 0.37
CA GLU A 20 -17.04 11.81 1.20
C GLU A 20 -16.64 13.25 1.53
N PRO A 21 -16.57 14.19 0.57
CA PRO A 21 -16.31 15.60 0.88
C PRO A 21 -17.42 16.20 1.76
N GLY A 22 -18.68 15.80 1.54
CA GLY A 22 -19.81 16.24 2.35
C GLY A 22 -19.68 15.83 3.81
N VAL A 23 -19.28 14.58 4.08
CA VAL A 23 -19.01 14.09 5.44
C VAL A 23 -17.84 14.84 6.05
N GLY A 24 -16.71 14.93 5.36
CA GLY A 24 -15.51 15.61 5.86
C GLY A 24 -15.76 17.08 6.22
N ARG A 25 -16.57 17.79 5.44
CA ARG A 25 -16.92 19.20 5.73
C ARG A 25 -17.81 19.40 6.94
N ARG A 26 -18.62 18.40 7.31
CA ARG A 26 -19.58 18.47 8.42
C ARG A 26 -19.04 17.87 9.72
N ALA A 27 -18.00 17.05 9.68
CA ALA A 27 -17.41 16.47 10.86
C ALA A 27 -16.76 17.55 11.76
N ASP A 28 -16.88 17.41 13.08
CA ASP A 28 -16.22 18.31 14.04
C ASP A 28 -14.69 18.13 14.04
N ALA A 29 -14.22 16.92 13.74
CA ALA A 29 -12.82 16.58 13.56
C ALA A 29 -12.67 15.45 12.53
N VAL A 30 -11.53 15.42 11.84
CA VAL A 30 -11.16 14.38 10.85
C VAL A 30 -9.76 13.88 11.15
N ILE A 31 -9.59 12.56 11.23
CA ILE A 31 -8.28 11.93 11.36
C ILE A 31 -7.82 11.48 9.98
N ALA A 32 -6.62 11.89 9.59
CA ALA A 32 -5.92 11.39 8.43
C ALA A 32 -4.76 10.48 8.87
N THR A 33 -4.45 9.45 8.08
CA THR A 33 -3.39 8.48 8.41
C THR A 33 -2.00 8.94 7.95
N CYS A 34 -1.95 9.93 7.06
CA CYS A 34 -0.71 10.53 6.58
C CYS A 34 -0.92 11.95 6.06
N SER A 35 0.19 12.66 5.81
CA SER A 35 0.18 14.02 5.25
C SER A 35 -0.46 14.10 3.86
N ASP A 36 -0.26 13.08 3.03
CA ASP A 36 -0.83 13.05 1.68
C ASP A 36 -2.35 12.93 1.70
N GLU A 37 -2.89 12.17 2.65
CA GLU A 37 -4.33 12.07 2.88
C GLU A 37 -4.90 13.38 3.40
N ALA A 38 -4.23 14.04 4.35
CA ALA A 38 -4.62 15.38 4.81
C ALA A 38 -4.66 16.40 3.65
N ALA A 39 -3.65 16.39 2.78
CA ALA A 39 -3.61 17.27 1.60
C ALA A 39 -4.74 16.97 0.59
N GLU A 40 -5.22 15.74 0.52
CA GLU A 40 -6.38 15.38 -0.32
C GLU A 40 -7.69 15.83 0.31
N LEU A 41 -7.84 15.72 1.64
CA LEU A 41 -8.99 16.21 2.39
C LEU A 41 -9.14 17.73 2.28
N VAL A 42 -8.03 18.48 2.40
CA VAL A 42 -8.01 19.93 2.16
C VAL A 42 -8.47 20.27 0.74
N ARG A 43 -7.98 19.54 -0.28
CA ARG A 43 -8.43 19.70 -1.67
C ARG A 43 -9.89 19.35 -1.88
N ALA A 44 -10.46 18.47 -1.04
CA ALA A 44 -11.89 18.16 -1.01
C ALA A 44 -12.73 19.20 -0.23
N GLY A 45 -12.10 20.25 0.30
CA GLY A 45 -12.77 21.36 0.99
C GLY A 45 -12.97 21.13 2.49
N VAL A 46 -12.29 20.15 3.10
CA VAL A 46 -12.26 19.98 4.55
C VAL A 46 -11.36 21.07 5.15
N ASP A 47 -11.81 21.69 6.23
CA ASP A 47 -11.05 22.71 6.95
C ASP A 47 -9.79 22.10 7.57
N ALA A 48 -8.62 22.64 7.25
CA ALA A 48 -7.33 22.18 7.74
C ALA A 48 -7.24 22.22 9.27
N ALA A 49 -7.90 23.18 9.93
CA ALA A 49 -7.92 23.28 11.39
C ALA A 49 -8.66 22.11 12.07
N ARG A 50 -9.49 21.36 11.33
CA ARG A 50 -10.22 20.18 11.83
C ARG A 50 -9.52 18.85 11.48
N ILE A 51 -8.40 18.89 10.76
CA ILE A 51 -7.68 17.67 10.35
C ILE A 51 -6.52 17.43 11.31
N THR A 52 -6.44 16.23 11.87
CA THR A 52 -5.28 15.75 12.65
C THR A 52 -4.69 14.52 11.96
N VAL A 53 -3.36 14.50 11.79
CA VAL A 53 -2.68 13.31 11.26
C VAL A 53 -2.33 12.36 12.39
N ILE A 54 -2.87 11.14 12.35
CA ILE A 54 -2.56 10.05 13.27
C ILE A 54 -2.21 8.81 12.42
N PRO A 55 -0.92 8.45 12.29
CA PRO A 55 -0.50 7.28 11.52
C PRO A 55 -1.07 5.97 12.09
N CYS A 56 -1.32 5.00 11.21
CA CYS A 56 -1.71 3.66 11.63
C CYS A 56 -0.57 3.01 12.43
N GLY A 57 -0.90 2.42 13.58
CA GLY A 57 0.03 1.61 14.34
C GLY A 57 0.28 0.24 13.70
N VAL A 58 1.26 -0.48 14.26
CA VAL A 58 1.56 -1.88 13.97
C VAL A 58 1.59 -2.65 15.29
N ASP A 59 1.07 -3.87 15.31
CA ASP A 59 1.18 -4.77 16.45
C ASP A 59 2.63 -5.29 16.54
N ILE A 60 3.37 -4.80 17.53
CA ILE A 60 4.80 -5.13 17.72
C ILE A 60 5.01 -6.49 18.41
N GLU A 61 3.98 -7.08 19.00
CA GLU A 61 4.05 -8.44 19.54
C GLU A 61 3.91 -9.45 18.39
N HIS A 62 3.06 -9.14 17.41
CA HIS A 62 2.90 -9.95 16.21
C HIS A 62 4.02 -9.72 15.17
N PHE A 63 4.35 -8.45 14.87
CA PHE A 63 5.37 -8.07 13.89
C PHE A 63 6.70 -7.75 14.59
N THR A 64 7.43 -8.79 14.95
CA THR A 64 8.76 -8.68 15.55
C THR A 64 9.77 -9.53 14.77
N PRO A 65 11.03 -9.07 14.58
CA PRO A 65 12.08 -9.90 13.99
C PRO A 65 12.25 -11.19 14.80
N ARG A 66 12.31 -12.35 14.13
CA ARG A 66 12.59 -13.61 14.80
C ARG A 66 14.10 -13.69 15.06
N SER A 67 14.49 -13.99 16.30
CA SER A 67 15.89 -14.09 16.73
C SER A 67 16.65 -15.32 16.20
N ASP A 68 15.91 -16.30 15.69
CA ASP A 68 16.42 -17.65 15.46
C ASP A 68 16.67 -17.96 13.98
N GLU A 69 16.44 -16.99 13.08
CA GLU A 69 16.92 -17.13 11.72
C GLU A 69 18.42 -16.79 11.70
N PRO A 70 19.27 -17.71 11.22
CA PRO A 70 20.68 -17.39 11.04
C PRO A 70 20.76 -16.13 10.21
N ASP A 71 21.57 -15.17 10.69
CA ASP A 71 21.89 -13.94 9.99
C ASP A 71 22.05 -14.30 8.51
N ASN A 72 21.19 -13.76 7.62
CA ASN A 72 21.14 -14.14 6.20
C ASN A 72 22.42 -13.75 5.43
N ALA A 73 23.53 -13.59 6.14
CA ALA A 73 24.88 -13.27 5.72
C ALA A 73 25.66 -14.47 5.14
N ASP A 74 24.99 -15.58 4.81
CA ASP A 74 25.57 -16.53 3.86
C ASP A 74 25.68 -15.82 2.50
N ALA A 75 26.89 -15.41 2.14
CA ALA A 75 27.19 -14.66 0.92
C ALA A 75 26.76 -15.38 -0.38
N ASP A 76 26.46 -16.68 -0.29
CA ASP A 76 26.00 -17.51 -1.41
C ASP A 76 24.46 -17.53 -1.56
N ARG A 77 23.70 -16.90 -0.67
CA ARG A 77 22.23 -16.84 -0.76
C ARG A 77 21.77 -15.63 -1.59
N PRO A 78 20.72 -15.79 -2.42
CA PRO A 78 20.19 -14.67 -3.17
C PRO A 78 19.57 -13.62 -2.24
N MET A 79 19.69 -12.36 -2.60
CA MET A 79 18.95 -11.26 -2.00
C MET A 79 17.46 -11.43 -2.27
N HIS A 80 16.67 -11.59 -1.21
CA HIS A 80 15.22 -11.63 -1.33
C HIS A 80 14.63 -10.23 -1.22
N VAL A 81 13.83 -9.86 -2.22
CA VAL A 81 13.01 -8.65 -2.23
C VAL A 81 11.55 -9.09 -2.20
N MET A 82 10.76 -8.58 -1.26
CA MET A 82 9.34 -8.95 -1.14
C MET A 82 8.43 -7.74 -1.36
N VAL A 83 7.39 -7.95 -2.16
CA VAL A 83 6.28 -7.01 -2.32
C VAL A 83 4.99 -7.67 -1.83
N VAL A 84 4.37 -7.06 -0.82
CA VAL A 84 3.12 -7.56 -0.23
C VAL A 84 1.98 -6.58 -0.51
N GLY A 85 0.92 -7.05 -1.14
CA GLY A 85 -0.29 -6.28 -1.37
C GLY A 85 -1.08 -6.72 -2.60
N ARG A 86 -2.29 -6.18 -2.74
CA ARG A 86 -3.16 -6.43 -3.89
C ARG A 86 -2.45 -6.13 -5.21
N LEU A 87 -2.69 -6.95 -6.23
CA LEU A 87 -2.16 -6.78 -7.59
C LEU A 87 -2.98 -5.71 -8.34
N VAL A 88 -2.84 -4.46 -7.92
CA VAL A 88 -3.45 -3.28 -8.56
C VAL A 88 -2.36 -2.27 -8.94
N PRO A 89 -2.54 -1.47 -10.00
CA PRO A 89 -1.48 -0.57 -10.50
C PRO A 89 -0.84 0.32 -9.42
N ARG A 90 -1.66 0.87 -8.50
CA ARG A 90 -1.19 1.72 -7.39
C ARG A 90 -0.21 1.02 -6.43
N LYS A 91 -0.15 -0.31 -6.43
CA LYS A 91 0.77 -1.08 -5.57
C LYS A 91 2.15 -1.31 -6.20
N GLY A 92 2.34 -0.97 -7.48
CA GLY A 92 3.67 -0.85 -8.09
C GLY A 92 4.42 -2.18 -8.25
N VAL A 93 3.71 -3.31 -8.36
CA VAL A 93 4.34 -4.63 -8.56
C VAL A 93 5.10 -4.69 -9.90
N ASP A 94 4.57 -4.03 -10.91
CA ASP A 94 5.20 -3.80 -12.20
C ASP A 94 6.58 -3.13 -12.05
N LEU A 95 6.67 -2.09 -11.23
CA LEU A 95 7.94 -1.39 -10.95
C LEU A 95 8.96 -2.29 -10.26
N ALA A 96 8.53 -3.18 -9.36
CA ALA A 96 9.41 -4.13 -8.70
C ALA A 96 9.98 -5.17 -9.70
N ILE A 97 9.13 -5.67 -10.61
CA ILE A 97 9.54 -6.58 -11.68
C ILE A 97 10.54 -5.88 -12.62
N GLU A 98 10.26 -4.64 -13.02
CA GLU A 98 11.17 -3.86 -13.87
C GLU A 98 12.53 -3.65 -13.18
N ALA A 99 12.54 -3.32 -11.89
CA ALA A 99 13.75 -3.13 -11.11
C ALA A 99 14.63 -4.38 -11.08
N VAL A 100 14.04 -5.56 -10.84
CA VAL A 100 14.80 -6.83 -10.90
C VAL A 100 15.30 -7.13 -12.31
N GLY A 101 14.52 -6.82 -13.35
CA GLY A 101 14.99 -6.90 -14.73
C GLY A 101 16.20 -6.01 -15.02
N ILE A 102 16.24 -4.81 -14.42
CA ILE A 102 17.40 -3.91 -14.52
C ILE A 102 18.62 -4.51 -13.82
N LEU A 103 18.45 -5.09 -12.63
CA LEU A 103 19.53 -5.74 -11.86
C LEU A 103 20.12 -6.93 -12.65
N ALA A 104 19.27 -7.78 -13.21
CA ALA A 104 19.69 -8.91 -14.03
C ALA A 104 20.51 -8.48 -15.26
N ARG A 105 20.11 -7.39 -15.94
CA ARG A 105 20.87 -6.80 -17.06
C ARG A 105 22.22 -6.21 -16.64
N ARG A 106 22.36 -5.80 -15.38
CA ARG A 106 23.62 -5.30 -14.81
C ARG A 106 24.53 -6.41 -14.26
N GLY A 107 24.11 -7.67 -14.36
CA GLY A 107 24.89 -8.83 -13.93
C GLY A 107 24.53 -9.35 -12.53
N HIS A 108 23.59 -8.71 -11.83
CA HIS A 108 23.10 -9.17 -10.53
C HIS A 108 21.97 -10.19 -10.75
N ARG A 109 22.31 -11.47 -10.67
CA ARG A 109 21.37 -12.60 -10.88
C ARG A 109 20.99 -13.33 -9.59
N ASP A 110 21.59 -12.89 -8.50
CA ASP A 110 21.40 -13.32 -7.12
C ASP A 110 20.28 -12.52 -6.44
N VAL A 111 19.22 -12.15 -7.16
CA VAL A 111 18.09 -11.39 -6.62
C VAL A 111 16.79 -12.11 -6.94
N GLU A 112 16.04 -12.45 -5.89
CA GLU A 112 14.73 -13.09 -5.98
C GLU A 112 13.63 -12.11 -5.58
N LEU A 113 12.62 -11.94 -6.44
CA LEU A 113 11.43 -11.14 -6.14
C LEU A 113 10.28 -12.06 -5.73
N VAL A 114 9.87 -11.93 -4.47
CA VAL A 114 8.69 -12.60 -3.92
C VAL A 114 7.50 -11.64 -3.96
N VAL A 115 6.45 -11.99 -4.71
CA VAL A 115 5.22 -11.20 -4.79
C VAL A 115 4.10 -11.92 -4.03
N VAL A 116 3.56 -11.28 -2.99
CA VAL A 116 2.49 -11.84 -2.16
C VAL A 116 1.24 -10.96 -2.30
N GLY A 117 0.22 -11.50 -2.97
CA GLY A 117 -1.11 -10.88 -3.04
C GLY A 117 -1.93 -11.34 -4.25
N GLY A 118 -3.25 -11.17 -4.17
CA GLY A 118 -4.19 -11.53 -5.24
C GLY A 118 -4.70 -10.35 -6.06
N SER A 119 -5.29 -10.65 -7.23
CA SER A 119 -5.94 -9.70 -8.15
C SER A 119 -7.25 -9.13 -7.61
N GLY A 120 -7.77 -9.64 -6.50
CA GLY A 120 -8.92 -9.05 -5.82
C GLY A 120 -10.26 -9.29 -6.51
N ASP A 121 -10.44 -10.43 -7.18
CA ASP A 121 -11.81 -10.92 -7.43
C ASP A 121 -12.40 -11.30 -6.08
N ALA A 122 -13.26 -10.42 -5.55
CA ALA A 122 -14.04 -10.66 -4.33
C ALA A 122 -15.04 -11.84 -4.45
N ALA A 123 -14.94 -12.65 -5.50
CA ALA A 123 -15.77 -13.83 -5.77
C ALA A 123 -15.08 -15.16 -5.40
N SER A 124 -13.79 -15.20 -5.08
CA SER A 124 -13.15 -16.41 -4.55
C SER A 124 -12.85 -16.26 -3.06
N GLY A 125 -13.91 -16.07 -2.27
CA GLY A 125 -13.94 -16.56 -0.89
C GLY A 125 -14.07 -18.08 -0.93
N ALA A 126 -13.01 -18.78 -1.32
CA ALA A 126 -12.88 -20.21 -1.14
C ALA A 126 -11.73 -20.41 -0.18
N ASP A 127 -12.11 -20.67 1.08
CA ASP A 127 -11.37 -21.26 2.19
C ASP A 127 -9.84 -21.08 2.18
N ASP A 128 -9.38 -20.21 3.09
CA ASP A 128 -8.06 -20.37 3.71
C ASP A 128 -8.32 -21.05 5.08
N PRO A 129 -7.62 -22.16 5.42
CA PRO A 129 -7.91 -23.02 6.56
C PRO A 129 -7.67 -22.37 7.94
#